data_AF-A0A550GN44-F1
#
_entry.id   AF-A0A550GN44-F1
#
_cell.length_a   1.000
_cell.length_b   1.000
_cell.length_c   1.000
_cell.angle_alpha   90.00
_cell.angle_beta   90.00
_cell.angle_gamma   90.00
#
_symmetry.space_group_name_H-M   'P 1'
#
loop_
_entity.id
_entity.type
_entity.pdbx_description
1 polymer ?
#
loop_
_entity_poly.entity_id
_entity_poly.type
_entity_poly.pdbx_seq_one_letter_code
_entity_poly.pdbx_strand_id
1 'polypeptide(L)'
;MYGNQYSPNYSASITEFLIKAGYEGTRINKSLNWLLKIRQDDGGWAIALRTRNKKLEALNNKETIEPDKSKPFSHLITGIVLRPFSIMPSYRSKVKDIGMLLANRVFTRDKYSDRAEVEYWTKFTYPYHWTDILSTIDTLTMLGIKKHPKIDQIKQWFKTHKQENGIYKVRVMAGAKYKDIKYWITLQYLKVLKRF
;
A
#
# COMPACT_ATOMS: atom_id res chain seq x y z
N MET A 1 -2.12 -17.58 -4.12
CA MET A 1 -0.86 -16.82 -4.00
C MET A 1 0.08 -17.26 -5.12
N TYR A 2 1.01 -16.41 -5.58
CA TYR A 2 1.74 -16.51 -6.87
C TYR A 2 2.66 -17.73 -7.11
N GLY A 3 2.37 -18.89 -6.52
CA GLY A 3 3.21 -20.09 -6.65
C GLY A 3 4.62 -19.84 -6.15
N ASN A 4 5.60 -20.15 -7.01
CA ASN A 4 7.03 -19.93 -6.81
C ASN A 4 7.52 -18.52 -7.23
N GLN A 5 6.61 -17.60 -7.56
CA GLN A 5 6.97 -16.28 -8.07
C GLN A 5 7.09 -15.23 -6.96
N TYR A 6 7.86 -14.17 -7.23
CA TYR A 6 7.98 -13.01 -6.35
C TYR A 6 6.60 -12.37 -6.08
N SER A 7 6.28 -12.22 -4.80
CA SER A 7 4.98 -11.69 -4.35
C SER A 7 5.13 -10.56 -3.32
N PRO A 8 5.83 -9.45 -3.64
CA PRO A 8 6.11 -8.38 -2.67
C PRO A 8 4.87 -7.88 -1.94
N ASN A 9 3.73 -7.74 -2.64
CA ASN A 9 2.46 -7.34 -2.07
C ASN A 9 1.91 -8.36 -1.04
N TYR A 10 1.95 -9.65 -1.32
CA TYR A 10 1.47 -10.66 -0.38
C TYR A 10 2.45 -10.86 0.78
N SER A 11 3.76 -10.92 0.52
CA SER A 11 4.78 -10.98 1.57
C SER A 11 4.66 -9.79 2.54
N ALA A 12 4.49 -8.58 2.00
CA ALA A 12 4.30 -7.39 2.83
C ALA A 12 2.97 -7.41 3.61
N SER A 13 1.86 -7.79 2.96
CA SER A 13 0.55 -7.87 3.64
C SER A 13 0.56 -8.89 4.79
N ILE A 14 1.15 -10.07 4.59
CA ILE A 14 1.30 -11.07 5.64
C ILE A 14 2.20 -10.55 6.76
N THR A 15 3.32 -9.91 6.41
CA THR A 15 4.22 -9.29 7.40
C THR A 15 3.52 -8.23 8.22
N GLU A 16 2.70 -7.38 7.59
CA GLU A 16 1.88 -6.36 8.25
C GLU A 16 0.92 -6.98 9.26
N PHE A 17 0.21 -8.06 8.87
CA PHE A 17 -0.71 -8.75 9.76
C PHE A 17 -0.01 -9.41 10.94
N LEU A 18 1.15 -10.05 10.71
CA LEU A 18 1.95 -10.64 11.78
C LEU A 18 2.41 -9.57 12.78
N ILE A 19 2.94 -8.44 12.31
CA ILE A 19 3.34 -7.34 13.20
C ILE A 19 2.13 -6.82 14.00
N LYS A 20 0.98 -6.61 13.34
CA LYS A 20 -0.26 -6.15 14.01
C LYS A 20 -0.81 -7.16 15.03
N ALA A 21 -0.52 -8.45 14.85
CA ALA A 21 -0.86 -9.50 15.79
C ALA A 21 0.15 -9.65 16.94
N GLY A 22 1.19 -8.79 17.00
CA GLY A 22 2.20 -8.78 18.06
C GLY A 22 3.43 -9.65 17.78
N TYR A 23 3.59 -10.18 16.57
CA TYR A 23 4.79 -10.93 16.20
C TYR A 23 5.95 -9.98 15.89
N GLU A 24 7.12 -10.32 16.42
CA GLU A 24 8.36 -9.59 16.21
C GLU A 24 9.56 -10.55 16.01
N GLY A 25 10.77 -9.99 15.95
CA GLY A 25 12.01 -10.77 15.89
C GLY A 25 12.50 -11.15 14.49
N THR A 26 13.33 -12.19 14.42
CA THR A 26 14.17 -12.51 13.26
C THR A 26 13.38 -12.79 11.98
N ARG A 27 12.19 -13.38 12.08
CA ARG A 27 11.34 -13.69 10.92
C ARG A 27 10.75 -12.43 10.27
N ILE A 28 10.30 -11.47 11.08
CA ILE A 28 9.83 -10.16 10.60
C ILE A 28 10.98 -9.41 9.95
N ASN A 29 12.14 -9.33 10.60
CA ASN A 29 13.32 -8.66 10.05
C ASN A 29 13.78 -9.31 8.74
N LYS A 30 13.74 -10.64 8.63
CA LYS A 30 14.06 -11.37 7.39
C LYS A 30 13.13 -10.97 6.25
N SER A 31 11.82 -10.89 6.51
CA SER A 31 10.83 -10.45 5.52
C SER A 31 11.07 -9.01 5.07
N LEU A 32 11.25 -8.09 6.01
CA LEU A 32 11.50 -6.66 5.73
C LEU A 32 12.82 -6.45 4.97
N ASN A 33 13.89 -7.16 5.36
CA ASN A 33 15.18 -7.08 4.66
C ASN A 33 15.10 -7.65 3.24
N TRP A 34 14.35 -8.74 3.04
CA TRP A 34 14.10 -9.26 1.70
C TRP A 34 13.34 -8.23 0.84
N LEU A 35 12.29 -7.60 1.37
CA LEU A 35 11.57 -6.53 0.69
C LEU A 35 12.52 -5.38 0.28
N LEU A 36 13.42 -4.94 1.17
CA LEU A 36 14.41 -3.91 0.83
C LEU A 36 15.37 -4.33 -0.30
N LYS A 37 15.73 -5.62 -0.39
CA LYS A 37 16.66 -6.15 -1.40
C LYS A 37 16.06 -6.20 -2.81
N ILE A 38 14.73 -6.36 -2.91
CA ILE A 38 14.02 -6.52 -4.20
C ILE A 38 13.42 -5.22 -4.75
N ARG A 39 13.82 -4.07 -4.21
CA ARG A 39 13.44 -2.75 -4.73
C ARG A 39 13.82 -2.58 -6.20
N GLN A 40 13.03 -1.77 -6.90
CA GLN A 40 13.41 -1.16 -8.16
C GLN A 40 14.53 -0.13 -7.94
N ASP A 41 15.17 0.31 -9.01
CA ASP A 41 16.28 1.28 -8.93
C ASP A 41 15.81 2.67 -8.49
N ASP A 42 14.55 3.01 -8.76
CA ASP A 42 13.89 4.21 -8.21
C ASP A 42 13.46 4.08 -6.74
N GLY A 43 13.78 2.94 -6.11
CA GLY A 43 13.57 2.64 -4.71
C GLY A 43 12.18 2.09 -4.36
N GLY A 44 11.21 2.10 -5.27
CA GLY A 44 9.89 1.52 -5.01
C GLY A 44 9.82 0.01 -5.30
N TRP A 45 8.60 -0.51 -5.40
CA TRP A 45 8.33 -1.92 -5.71
C TRP A 45 7.33 -2.09 -6.85
N ALA A 46 7.50 -3.18 -7.59
CA ALA A 46 6.59 -3.66 -8.62
C ALA A 46 6.55 -5.20 -8.57
N ILE A 47 5.55 -5.81 -9.21
CA ILE A 47 5.51 -7.27 -9.36
C ILE A 47 6.45 -7.66 -10.50
N ALA A 48 7.33 -8.64 -10.26
CA ALA A 48 8.34 -9.09 -11.22
C ALA A 48 7.76 -9.45 -12.60
N LEU A 49 6.62 -10.14 -12.65
CA LEU A 49 5.94 -10.45 -13.90
C LEU A 49 5.64 -9.19 -14.73
N ARG A 50 5.21 -8.11 -14.07
CA ARG A 50 4.86 -6.85 -14.71
C ARG A 50 6.09 -6.11 -15.24
N THR A 51 7.19 -6.14 -14.51
CA THR A 51 8.46 -5.53 -14.96
C THR A 51 9.02 -6.24 -16.20
N ARG A 52 8.67 -7.51 -16.39
CA ARG A 52 9.01 -8.32 -17.57
C ARG A 52 7.92 -8.39 -18.63
N ASN A 53 6.85 -7.58 -18.52
CA ASN A 53 5.70 -7.60 -19.42
C ASN A 53 5.09 -9.01 -19.63
N LYS A 54 5.10 -9.83 -18.58
CA LYS A 54 4.51 -11.16 -18.57
C LYS A 54 3.06 -11.09 -18.09
N LYS A 55 2.21 -11.90 -18.71
CA LYS A 55 0.81 -12.06 -18.32
C LYS A 55 0.67 -13.01 -17.12
N LEU A 56 -0.53 -13.11 -16.54
CA LEU A 56 -0.79 -13.89 -15.34
C LEU A 56 -0.54 -15.40 -15.50
N GLU A 57 -0.60 -15.93 -16.72
CA GLU A 57 -0.30 -17.33 -17.01
C GLU A 57 1.14 -17.70 -16.64
N ALA A 58 2.05 -16.72 -16.64
CA ALA A 58 3.44 -16.90 -16.24
C ALA A 58 3.60 -17.23 -14.74
N LEU A 59 2.54 -17.12 -13.93
CA LEU A 59 2.51 -17.59 -12.55
C LEU A 59 2.67 -19.12 -12.44
N ASN A 60 2.37 -19.85 -13.52
CA ASN A 60 2.50 -21.31 -13.57
C ASN A 60 3.91 -21.76 -14.01
N ASN A 61 4.83 -20.83 -14.28
CA ASN A 61 6.18 -21.16 -14.70
C ASN A 61 6.95 -21.87 -13.56
N LYS A 62 7.64 -22.96 -13.90
CA LYS A 62 8.51 -23.69 -12.94
C LYS A 62 9.69 -22.85 -12.48
N GLU A 63 10.19 -21.96 -13.32
CA GLU A 63 11.26 -21.03 -12.99
C GLU A 63 10.70 -19.71 -12.45
N THR A 64 11.35 -19.19 -11.41
CA THR A 64 11.00 -17.89 -10.83
C THR A 64 11.45 -16.77 -11.76
N ILE A 65 10.55 -15.86 -12.08
CA ILE A 65 10.82 -14.71 -12.94
C ILE A 65 11.49 -13.62 -12.11
N GLU A 66 12.75 -13.33 -12.43
CA GLU A 66 13.51 -12.26 -11.79
C GLU A 66 12.97 -10.87 -12.17
N PRO A 67 12.77 -9.96 -11.20
CA PRO A 67 12.31 -8.60 -11.50
C PRO A 67 13.36 -7.84 -12.31
N ASP A 68 12.93 -7.18 -13.38
CA ASP A 68 13.71 -6.10 -13.99
C ASP A 68 13.65 -4.85 -13.10
N LYS A 69 14.74 -4.53 -12.39
CA LYS A 69 14.81 -3.41 -11.44
C LYS A 69 14.89 -2.03 -12.11
N SER A 70 15.26 -1.99 -13.39
CA SER A 70 15.34 -0.74 -14.16
C SER A 70 13.95 -0.15 -14.49
N LYS A 71 12.89 -0.93 -14.28
CA LYS A 71 11.51 -0.50 -14.52
C LYS A 71 10.99 0.37 -13.38
N PRO A 72 10.05 1.29 -13.67
CA PRO A 72 9.53 2.19 -12.65
C PRO A 72 8.71 1.43 -11.60
N PHE A 73 8.63 1.93 -10.38
CA PHE A 73 7.77 1.34 -9.37
C PHE A 73 6.27 1.42 -9.71
N SER A 74 5.51 0.50 -9.11
CA SER A 74 4.04 0.56 -9.05
C SER A 74 3.62 1.22 -7.75
N HIS A 75 2.81 2.28 -7.79
CA HIS A 75 2.32 2.92 -6.56
C HIS A 75 1.39 1.95 -5.80
N LEU A 76 0.66 1.11 -6.53
CA LEU A 76 -0.21 0.09 -5.95
C LEU A 76 0.58 -0.91 -5.13
N ILE A 77 1.73 -1.37 -5.62
CA ILE A 77 2.54 -2.35 -4.91
C ILE A 77 3.37 -1.66 -3.82
N THR A 78 3.95 -0.52 -4.13
CA THR A 78 4.77 0.27 -3.19
C THR A 78 3.97 0.67 -1.96
N GLY A 79 2.73 1.13 -2.12
CA GLY A 79 1.90 1.49 -0.98
C GLY A 79 1.55 0.30 -0.08
N ILE A 80 1.35 -0.90 -0.63
CA ILE A 80 1.18 -2.13 0.16
C ILE A 80 2.48 -2.47 0.91
N VAL A 81 3.62 -2.41 0.22
CA VAL A 81 4.92 -2.78 0.77
C VAL A 81 5.36 -1.84 1.90
N LEU A 82 5.02 -0.55 1.83
CA LEU A 82 5.36 0.42 2.86
C LEU A 82 4.62 0.22 4.20
N ARG A 83 3.46 -0.46 4.21
CA ARG A 83 2.64 -0.62 5.43
C ARG A 83 3.36 -1.34 6.58
N PRO A 84 3.96 -2.53 6.40
CA PRO A 84 4.71 -3.17 7.49
C PRO A 84 5.93 -2.34 7.94
N PHE A 85 6.61 -1.64 7.02
CA PHE A 85 7.73 -0.76 7.40
C PHE A 85 7.28 0.44 8.22
N SER A 86 6.11 1.01 7.92
CA SER A 86 5.60 2.18 8.66
C SER A 86 5.21 1.82 10.09
N ILE A 87 4.86 0.56 10.37
CA ILE A 87 4.58 0.08 11.71
C ILE A 87 5.89 -0.04 12.53
N MET A 88 6.95 -0.59 11.93
CA MET A 88 8.22 -0.91 12.61
C MET A 88 9.15 0.29 12.77
N PRO A 89 9.36 0.84 13.99
CA PRO A 89 10.15 2.06 14.20
C PRO A 89 11.58 1.99 13.63
N SER A 90 12.25 0.84 13.79
CA SER A 90 13.63 0.60 13.32
C SER A 90 13.79 0.60 11.80
N TYR A 91 12.70 0.59 11.04
CA TYR A 91 12.72 0.61 9.57
C TYR A 91 12.14 1.88 8.96
N ARG A 92 11.42 2.72 9.70
CA ARG A 92 10.74 3.91 9.15
C ARG A 92 11.69 4.84 8.40
N SER A 93 12.89 5.08 8.95
CA SER A 93 13.89 5.94 8.31
C SER A 93 14.40 5.39 6.97
N LYS A 94 14.43 4.05 6.81
CA LYS A 94 14.95 3.38 5.60
C LYS A 94 14.04 3.49 4.38
N VAL A 95 12.79 3.91 4.57
CA VAL A 95 11.77 3.95 3.51
C VAL A 95 11.01 5.28 3.47
N LYS A 96 11.45 6.28 4.24
CA LYS A 96 10.75 7.56 4.35
C LYS A 96 10.75 8.33 3.03
N ASP A 97 11.87 8.29 2.32
CA ASP A 97 12.02 8.77 0.93
C ASP A 97 11.01 8.12 -0.02
N ILE A 98 10.80 6.81 0.09
CA ILE A 98 9.83 6.10 -0.75
C ILE A 98 8.39 6.45 -0.36
N GLY A 99 8.14 6.78 0.91
CA GLY A 99 6.88 7.38 1.34
C GLY A 99 6.59 8.70 0.59
N MET A 100 7.60 9.55 0.41
CA MET A 100 7.45 10.79 -0.39
C MET A 100 7.17 10.49 -1.87
N LEU A 101 7.83 9.48 -2.45
CA LEU A 101 7.54 9.03 -3.81
C LEU A 101 6.10 8.56 -3.95
N LEU A 102 5.58 7.76 -3.00
CA LEU A 102 4.18 7.34 -3.00
C LEU A 102 3.23 8.56 -2.91
N ALA A 103 3.53 9.51 -2.02
CA ALA A 103 2.72 10.72 -1.85
C ALA A 103 2.55 11.48 -3.17
N ASN A 104 3.62 11.59 -3.96
CA ASN A 104 3.59 12.25 -5.28
C ASN A 104 2.68 11.55 -6.31
N ARG A 105 2.37 10.26 -6.12
CA ARG A 105 1.52 9.47 -7.04
C ARG A 105 0.03 9.54 -6.72
N VAL A 106 -0.36 10.11 -5.58
CA VAL A 106 -1.76 10.24 -5.19
C VAL A 106 -2.59 10.96 -6.26
N PHE A 107 -3.72 10.35 -6.63
CA PHE A 107 -4.61 10.76 -7.73
C PHE A 107 -3.98 10.70 -9.13
N THR A 108 -2.98 9.84 -9.34
CA THR A 108 -2.41 9.56 -10.67
C THR A 108 -2.64 8.10 -11.07
N ARG A 109 -2.57 7.82 -12.38
CA ARG A 109 -2.62 6.45 -12.92
C ARG A 109 -1.37 5.65 -12.51
N ASP A 110 -1.49 4.35 -12.22
CA ASP A 110 -0.32 3.47 -12.02
C ASP A 110 0.47 3.30 -13.32
N LYS A 111 1.74 2.94 -13.20
CA LYS A 111 2.61 2.67 -14.35
C LYS A 111 2.27 1.34 -15.02
N TYR A 112 1.73 0.40 -14.27
CA TYR A 112 1.30 -0.91 -14.77
C TYR A 112 -0.22 -0.93 -14.96
N SER A 113 -0.70 -1.74 -15.89
CA SER A 113 -2.08 -1.70 -16.40
C SER A 113 -3.14 -2.25 -15.44
N ASP A 114 -2.77 -3.09 -14.48
CA ASP A 114 -3.71 -3.69 -13.56
C ASP A 114 -4.08 -2.71 -12.43
N ARG A 115 -5.39 -2.49 -12.23
CA ARG A 115 -5.89 -1.50 -11.25
C ARG A 115 -5.22 -0.13 -11.39
N ALA A 116 -4.89 0.25 -12.62
CA ALA A 116 -4.11 1.45 -12.91
C ALA A 116 -4.90 2.75 -12.78
N GLU A 117 -6.21 2.69 -12.99
CA GLU A 117 -7.08 3.86 -13.11
C GLU A 117 -7.08 4.73 -11.85
N VAL A 118 -7.23 6.04 -12.03
CA VAL A 118 -7.28 7.01 -10.92
C VAL A 118 -8.41 6.71 -9.94
N GLU A 119 -9.52 6.12 -10.40
CA GLU A 119 -10.64 5.76 -9.54
C GLU A 119 -10.30 4.71 -8.47
N TYR A 120 -9.21 3.95 -8.59
CA TYR A 120 -8.83 2.97 -7.56
C TYR A 120 -8.33 3.63 -6.27
N TRP A 121 -7.89 4.90 -6.32
CA TRP A 121 -7.53 5.68 -5.13
C TRP A 121 -8.68 5.83 -4.14
N THR A 122 -9.94 5.76 -4.60
CA THR A 122 -11.15 6.00 -3.80
C THR A 122 -12.04 4.76 -3.70
N LYS A 123 -11.49 3.58 -4.02
CA LYS A 123 -12.15 2.27 -3.88
C LYS A 123 -11.56 1.51 -2.70
N PHE A 124 -12.22 1.64 -1.55
CA PHE A 124 -11.66 1.21 -0.27
C PHE A 124 -11.93 -0.28 0.02
N THR A 125 -11.01 -0.84 0.81
CA THR A 125 -11.13 -2.14 1.47
C THR A 125 -10.62 -2.02 2.91
N TYR A 126 -11.24 -2.74 3.84
CA TYR A 126 -10.77 -2.79 5.23
C TYR A 126 -10.92 -4.23 5.79
N PRO A 127 -9.87 -4.82 6.40
CA PRO A 127 -8.49 -4.32 6.47
C PRO A 127 -7.89 -4.02 5.09
N TYR A 128 -6.82 -3.22 5.05
CA TYR A 128 -6.28 -2.73 3.78
C TYR A 128 -5.82 -3.87 2.88
N HIS A 129 -6.45 -4.02 1.71
CA HIS A 129 -6.02 -4.98 0.70
C HIS A 129 -5.15 -4.32 -0.37
N TRP A 130 -5.58 -3.16 -0.87
CA TRP A 130 -4.88 -2.39 -1.91
C TRP A 130 -4.33 -1.08 -1.37
N THR A 131 -3.58 -0.36 -2.20
CA THR A 131 -3.24 1.03 -1.97
C THR A 131 -4.38 1.92 -2.44
N ASP A 132 -4.90 2.70 -1.50
CA ASP A 132 -5.93 3.72 -1.67
C ASP A 132 -5.52 4.95 -0.85
N ILE A 133 -6.29 6.04 -0.90
CA ILE A 133 -5.93 7.26 -0.18
C ILE A 133 -5.92 7.09 1.35
N LEU A 134 -6.71 6.16 1.90
CA LEU A 134 -6.76 5.92 3.35
C LEU A 134 -5.52 5.18 3.84
N SER A 135 -5.18 4.06 3.21
CA SER A 135 -3.96 3.30 3.49
C SER A 135 -2.71 4.15 3.22
N THR A 136 -2.76 5.04 2.23
CA THR A 136 -1.66 5.96 1.92
C THR A 136 -1.47 6.99 3.02
N ILE A 137 -2.48 7.79 3.36
CA ILE A 137 -2.33 8.83 4.39
C ILE A 137 -2.00 8.22 5.76
N ASP A 138 -2.52 7.03 6.05
CA ASP A 138 -2.14 6.26 7.24
C ASP A 138 -0.64 5.95 7.23
N THR A 139 -0.16 5.32 6.17
CA THR A 139 1.27 4.98 6.00
C THR A 139 2.17 6.21 6.08
N LEU A 140 1.82 7.30 5.37
CA LEU A 140 2.60 8.53 5.35
C LEU A 140 2.73 9.14 6.76
N THR A 141 1.62 9.23 7.49
CA THR A 141 1.65 9.78 8.85
C THR A 141 2.41 8.89 9.83
N MET A 142 2.36 7.56 9.68
CA MET A 142 3.19 6.64 10.47
C MET A 142 4.70 6.79 10.17
N LEU A 143 5.05 7.12 8.93
CA LEU A 143 6.43 7.47 8.52
C LEU A 143 6.85 8.89 8.95
N GLY A 144 5.99 9.63 9.65
CA GLY A 144 6.23 11.01 10.07
C GLY A 144 6.13 12.04 8.94
N ILE A 145 5.54 11.67 7.80
CA ILE A 145 5.28 12.58 6.67
C ILE A 145 3.90 13.20 6.88
N LYS A 146 3.88 14.40 7.48
CA LYS A 146 2.63 15.11 7.81
C LYS A 146 2.34 16.33 6.92
N LYS A 147 3.35 16.87 6.23
CA LYS A 147 3.23 18.04 5.38
C LYS A 147 3.55 17.67 3.94
N HIS A 148 2.53 17.65 3.09
CA HIS A 148 2.67 17.40 1.65
C HIS A 148 1.40 17.87 0.93
N PRO A 149 1.48 18.56 -0.24
CA PRO A 149 0.28 19.05 -0.94
C PRO A 149 -0.76 17.95 -1.23
N LYS A 150 -0.29 16.72 -1.51
CA LYS A 150 -1.17 15.56 -1.73
C LYS A 150 -1.86 15.07 -0.46
N ILE A 151 -1.29 15.27 0.73
CA ILE A 151 -1.99 14.98 1.99
C ILE A 151 -3.17 15.91 2.16
N ASP A 152 -3.02 17.19 1.83
CA ASP A 152 -4.12 18.16 1.90
C ASP A 152 -5.22 17.84 0.89
N GLN A 153 -4.86 17.39 -0.32
CA GLN A 153 -5.84 16.88 -1.29
C GLN A 153 -6.61 15.66 -0.75
N ILE A 154 -5.94 14.72 -0.08
CA ILE A 154 -6.61 13.57 0.57
C ILE A 154 -7.56 14.05 1.67
N LYS A 155 -7.12 14.96 2.54
CA LYS A 155 -7.95 15.53 3.61
C LYS A 155 -9.17 16.23 3.06
N GLN A 156 -8.99 17.02 1.99
CA GLN A 156 -10.07 17.71 1.31
C GLN A 156 -11.06 16.71 0.69
N TRP A 157 -10.57 15.63 0.07
CA TRP A 157 -11.43 14.57 -0.44
C TRP A 157 -12.29 13.96 0.69
N PHE A 158 -11.70 13.61 1.83
CA PHE A 158 -12.49 13.10 2.95
C PHE A 158 -13.49 14.14 3.48
N LYS A 159 -13.09 15.42 3.57
CA LYS A 159 -13.97 16.51 4.01
C LYS A 159 -15.23 16.62 3.13
N THR A 160 -15.10 16.51 1.81
CA THR A 160 -16.25 16.55 0.88
C THR A 160 -17.11 15.30 0.91
N HIS A 161 -16.62 14.20 1.49
CA HIS A 161 -17.33 12.93 1.62
C HIS A 161 -17.84 12.65 3.04
N LYS A 162 -17.65 13.58 3.98
CA LYS A 162 -18.18 13.48 5.34
C LYS A 162 -19.69 13.74 5.32
N GLN A 163 -20.45 12.85 5.93
CA GLN A 163 -21.90 12.98 6.12
C GLN A 163 -22.20 13.76 7.42
N GLU A 164 -23.43 14.23 7.57
CA GLU A 164 -23.90 14.97 8.76
C GLU A 164 -23.71 14.18 10.06
N ASN A 165 -23.93 12.86 10.03
CA ASN A 165 -23.71 11.97 11.16
C ASN A 165 -22.23 11.65 11.45
N GLY A 166 -21.29 12.29 10.74
CA GLY A 166 -19.85 12.13 10.95
C GLY A 166 -19.20 10.92 10.26
N ILE A 167 -19.99 10.05 9.61
CA ILE A 167 -19.50 8.92 8.82
C ILE A 167 -19.04 9.41 7.45
N TYR A 168 -18.05 8.74 6.84
CA TYR A 168 -17.60 9.06 5.49
C TYR A 168 -18.32 8.17 4.46
N LYS A 169 -18.94 8.80 3.46
CA LYS A 169 -19.55 8.13 2.31
C LYS A 169 -18.45 7.68 1.35
N VAL A 170 -18.15 6.39 1.34
CA VAL A 170 -17.04 5.82 0.57
C VAL A 170 -17.50 4.68 -0.34
N ARG A 171 -16.82 4.52 -1.48
CA ARG A 171 -17.04 3.37 -2.37
C ARG A 171 -16.24 2.19 -1.86
N VAL A 172 -16.95 1.14 -1.43
CA VAL A 172 -16.34 -0.12 -0.98
C VAL A 172 -16.27 -1.08 -2.15
N MET A 173 -15.14 -1.78 -2.32
CA MET A 173 -15.04 -2.76 -3.39
C MET A 173 -15.91 -4.02 -3.15
N ALA A 174 -16.49 -4.53 -4.23
CA ALA A 174 -17.22 -5.79 -4.25
C ALA A 174 -16.34 -6.94 -3.71
N GLY A 175 -16.83 -7.63 -2.68
CA GLY A 175 -16.09 -8.65 -1.93
C GLY A 175 -15.94 -8.31 -0.45
N ALA A 176 -15.94 -7.04 -0.09
CA ALA A 176 -16.00 -6.60 1.31
C ALA A 176 -17.46 -6.50 1.77
N LYS A 177 -18.16 -7.64 1.81
CA LYS A 177 -19.63 -7.76 2.04
C LYS A 177 -20.09 -7.44 3.47
N TYR A 178 -19.26 -6.79 4.29
CA TYR A 178 -19.61 -6.45 5.66
C TYR A 178 -20.35 -5.12 5.70
N LYS A 179 -21.60 -5.12 6.21
CA LYS A 179 -22.45 -3.93 6.34
C LYS A 179 -21.77 -2.78 7.08
N ASP A 180 -20.82 -3.11 7.96
CA ASP A 180 -20.19 -2.20 8.91
C ASP A 180 -18.82 -1.67 8.48
N ILE A 181 -18.35 -2.04 7.29
CA ILE A 181 -17.01 -1.64 6.82
C ILE A 181 -16.82 -0.12 6.77
N LYS A 182 -17.88 0.64 6.51
CA LYS A 182 -17.88 2.11 6.54
C LYS A 182 -17.49 2.67 7.91
N TYR A 183 -17.86 1.99 9.00
CA TYR A 183 -17.51 2.39 10.36
C TYR A 183 -16.03 2.14 10.63
N TRP A 184 -15.48 1.01 10.16
CA TRP A 184 -14.05 0.72 10.27
C TRP A 184 -13.19 1.70 9.47
N ILE A 185 -13.58 2.04 8.24
CA ILE A 185 -12.93 3.07 7.42
C ILE A 185 -12.98 4.43 8.14
N THR A 186 -14.15 4.79 8.65
CA THR A 186 -14.33 6.05 9.41
C THR A 186 -13.42 6.07 10.63
N LEU A 187 -13.45 5.03 11.48
CA LEU A 187 -12.61 4.91 12.66
C LEU A 187 -11.12 5.01 12.30
N GLN A 188 -10.70 4.32 11.25
CA GLN A 188 -9.31 4.34 10.83
C GLN A 188 -8.89 5.72 10.34
N TYR A 189 -9.73 6.43 9.59
CA TYR A 189 -9.44 7.81 9.18
C TYR A 189 -9.39 8.75 10.40
N LEU A 190 -10.26 8.60 11.40
CA LEU A 190 -10.19 9.37 12.64
C LEU A 190 -8.86 9.11 13.40
N LYS A 191 -8.36 7.87 13.40
CA LYS A 191 -7.02 7.54 13.96
C LYS A 191 -5.88 8.19 13.17
N VAL A 192 -6.03 8.36 11.85
CA VAL A 192 -5.11 9.16 11.03
C VAL A 192 -5.16 10.63 11.47
N LEU A 193 -6.36 11.20 11.60
CA LEU A 193 -6.53 12.60 11.99
C LEU A 193 -5.90 12.92 13.36
N LYS A 194 -6.00 12.00 14.33
CA LYS A 194 -5.34 12.14 15.65
C LYS A 194 -3.81 12.23 15.61
N ARG A 195 -3.17 11.87 14.49
CA ARG A 195 -1.71 11.96 14.33
C ARG A 195 -1.23 13.26 13.71
N PHE A 196 -2.12 14.11 13.20
CA PHE A 196 -1.75 15.45 12.75
C PHE A 196 -1.65 16.38 13.95
#